data_AF-A0A965EHA7-F1
#
_entry.id   AF-A0A965EHA7-F1
#
_cell.length_a   1.000
_cell.length_b   1.000
_cell.length_c   1.000
_cell.angle_alpha   90.00
_cell.angle_beta   90.00
_cell.angle_gamma   90.00
#
_symmetry.space_group_name_H-M   'P 1'
#
loop_
_entity.id
_entity.type
_entity.pdbx_description
1 polymer ?
#
loop_
_entity_poly.entity_id
_entity_poly.type
_entity_poly.pdbx_seq_one_letter_code
_entity_poly.pdbx_strand_id
1 'polypeptide(L)'
;MDILTDFEFMKPEVKLISVTPDAEKHMAYCARVSNPANQENEKFSGLLKYCIQHQHWSIFEQASMTVEINTTRGIAAQILRHRSFTYQEFSQRYADTNLLNKTIPLPELRRQD
;
A
#
# COMPACT_ATOMS: atom_id res chain seq x y z
N MET A 1 14.15 28.72 27.06
CA MET A 1 13.15 27.73 26.65
C MET A 1 13.00 27.89 25.16
N ASP A 2 13.72 27.07 24.40
CA ASP A 2 13.76 27.19 22.95
C ASP A 2 12.40 26.76 22.40
N ILE A 3 11.66 27.72 21.84
CA ILE A 3 10.32 27.52 21.26
C ILE A 3 10.33 26.48 20.13
N LEU A 4 11.52 26.10 19.63
CA LEU A 4 11.70 25.17 18.52
C LEU A 4 11.80 23.70 18.92
N THR A 5 12.00 23.37 20.21
CA THR A 5 12.08 21.95 20.65
C THR A 5 10.72 21.29 20.87
N ASP A 6 9.62 22.03 20.80
CA ASP A 6 8.27 21.55 21.15
C ASP A 6 7.38 21.24 19.93
N PHE A 7 7.90 21.35 18.70
CA PHE A 7 7.15 21.05 17.48
C PHE A 7 7.46 19.65 16.96
N GLU A 8 6.51 18.74 17.14
CA GLU A 8 6.57 17.38 16.61
C GLU A 8 6.06 17.39 15.16
N PHE A 9 6.95 17.12 14.20
CA PHE A 9 6.58 16.93 12.81
C PHE A 9 5.92 15.57 12.63
N MET A 10 4.83 15.48 11.86
CA MET A 10 4.29 14.16 11.55
C MET A 10 5.16 13.48 10.51
N LYS A 11 5.72 12.35 10.91
CA LYS A 11 6.38 11.41 10.02
C LYS A 11 5.36 10.35 9.58
N PRO A 12 5.06 10.23 8.27
CA PRO A 12 4.16 9.19 7.82
C PRO A 12 4.77 7.82 8.10
N GLU A 13 3.95 6.91 8.61
CA GLU A 13 4.34 5.53 8.90
C GLU A 13 3.53 4.57 8.04
N VAL A 14 4.20 3.54 7.52
CA VAL A 14 3.58 2.49 6.72
C VAL A 14 4.00 1.15 7.28
N LYS A 15 3.03 0.29 7.53
CA LYS A 15 3.23 -1.07 8.04
C LYS A 15 2.57 -2.08 7.13
N LEU A 16 3.29 -3.14 6.81
CA LEU A 16 2.72 -4.30 6.12
C LEU A 16 1.91 -5.14 7.10
N ILE A 17 0.64 -5.36 6.80
CA ILE A 17 -0.27 -6.16 7.64
C ILE A 17 -0.35 -7.59 7.13
N SER A 18 -0.53 -7.77 5.81
CA SER A 18 -0.59 -9.08 5.19
C SER A 18 -0.24 -9.03 3.70
N VAL A 19 0.14 -10.19 3.17
CA VAL A 19 0.37 -10.42 1.74
C VAL A 19 -0.17 -11.80 1.37
N THR A 20 -0.50 -12.01 0.10
CA THR A 20 -0.64 -13.36 -0.45
C THR A 20 0.68 -14.12 -0.25
N PRO A 21 0.70 -15.26 0.47
CA PRO A 21 1.90 -16.07 0.60
C PRO A 21 2.39 -16.55 -0.76
N ASP A 22 3.70 -16.53 -0.98
CA ASP A 22 4.34 -16.95 -2.24
C ASP A 22 3.67 -16.34 -3.50
N ALA A 23 3.33 -15.04 -3.42
CA ALA A 23 2.53 -14.33 -4.43
C ALA A 23 2.98 -14.59 -5.87
N GLU A 24 4.28 -14.57 -6.16
CA GLU A 24 4.82 -14.82 -7.49
C GLU A 24 4.53 -16.25 -7.99
N LYS A 25 4.66 -17.25 -7.11
CA LYS A 25 4.32 -18.64 -7.42
C LYS A 25 2.83 -18.79 -7.68
N HIS A 26 2.00 -18.14 -6.86
CA HIS A 26 0.55 -18.12 -7.04
C HIS A 26 0.14 -17.47 -8.39
N MET A 27 0.69 -16.30 -8.70
CA MET A 27 0.49 -15.63 -9.99
C MET A 27 0.90 -16.51 -11.17
N ALA A 28 2.06 -17.16 -11.07
CA ALA A 28 2.58 -18.03 -12.12
C ALA A 28 1.73 -19.29 -12.34
N TYR A 29 1.24 -19.89 -11.26
CA TYR A 29 0.30 -21.00 -11.30
C TYR A 29 -0.98 -20.59 -12.04
N CYS A 30 -1.55 -19.42 -11.71
CA CYS A 30 -2.75 -18.88 -12.36
C CYS A 30 -2.51 -18.54 -13.84
N ALA A 31 -1.35 -17.96 -14.18
CA ALA A 31 -0.96 -17.65 -15.56
C ALA A 31 -0.86 -18.88 -16.46
N ARG A 32 -0.60 -20.06 -15.87
CA ARG A 32 -0.48 -21.33 -16.58
C ARG A 32 -1.74 -22.18 -16.57
N VAL A 33 -2.90 -21.61 -16.22
CA VAL A 33 -4.19 -22.33 -16.24
C VAL A 33 -4.49 -23.00 -17.59
N SER A 34 -3.96 -22.47 -18.69
CA SER A 34 -4.10 -23.03 -20.04
C SER A 34 -2.98 -24.01 -20.44
N ASN A 35 -2.01 -24.28 -19.56
CA ASN A 35 -0.92 -25.24 -19.76
C ASN A 35 -0.72 -26.13 -18.50
N PRO A 36 -1.65 -27.07 -18.22
CA PRO A 36 -1.66 -27.84 -16.97
C PRO A 36 -0.39 -28.65 -16.72
N ALA A 37 0.25 -29.15 -17.79
CA ALA A 37 1.47 -29.95 -17.69
C ALA A 37 2.67 -29.16 -17.12
N ASN A 38 2.65 -27.83 -17.19
CA ASN A 38 3.73 -26.97 -16.74
C ASN A 38 3.31 -26.08 -15.54
N GLN A 39 2.12 -26.29 -14.98
CA GLN A 39 1.49 -25.36 -14.05
C GLN A 39 2.30 -25.16 -12.76
N GLU A 40 2.86 -26.26 -12.23
CA GLU A 40 3.67 -26.31 -11.00
C GLU A 40 5.15 -25.96 -11.18
N ASN A 41 5.58 -25.51 -12.38
CA ASN A 41 7.00 -25.27 -12.63
C ASN A 41 7.54 -24.07 -11.82
N GLU A 42 8.52 -24.32 -10.97
CA GLU A 42 9.12 -23.32 -10.07
C GLU A 42 9.94 -22.23 -10.78
N LYS A 43 10.22 -22.39 -12.09
CA LYS A 43 10.85 -21.35 -12.91
C LYS A 43 9.78 -20.41 -13.47
N PHE A 44 9.42 -19.38 -12.70
CA PHE A 44 8.39 -18.42 -13.09
C PHE A 44 8.87 -16.98 -13.30
N SER A 45 10.09 -16.61 -12.90
CA SER A 45 10.61 -15.25 -13.06
C SER A 45 10.59 -14.75 -14.51
N GLY A 46 10.99 -15.61 -15.46
CA GLY A 46 10.94 -15.31 -16.90
C GLY A 46 9.51 -15.16 -17.43
N LEU A 47 8.56 -15.92 -16.89
CA LEU A 47 7.14 -15.83 -17.24
C LEU A 47 6.54 -14.50 -16.76
N LEU A 48 6.75 -14.14 -15.48
CA LEU A 48 6.23 -12.89 -14.93
C LEU A 48 6.85 -11.68 -15.65
N LYS A 49 8.15 -11.72 -15.96
CA LYS A 49 8.82 -10.70 -16.77
C LYS A 49 8.19 -10.56 -18.16
N TYR A 50 7.91 -11.68 -18.82
CA TYR A 50 7.21 -11.69 -20.11
C TYR A 50 5.82 -11.06 -19.99
N CYS A 51 5.03 -11.42 -18.95
CA CYS A 51 3.72 -10.84 -18.70
C CYS A 51 3.77 -9.31 -18.54
N ILE A 52 4.77 -8.77 -17.81
CA ILE A 52 4.97 -7.31 -17.68
C ILE A 52 5.28 -6.68 -19.05
N GLN A 53 6.22 -7.26 -19.80
CA GLN A 53 6.64 -6.75 -21.11
C GLN A 53 5.49 -6.70 -22.13
N HIS A 54 4.58 -7.67 -22.04
CA HIS A 54 3.42 -7.78 -22.92
C HIS A 54 2.11 -7.27 -22.29
N GLN A 55 2.20 -6.53 -21.17
CA GLN A 55 1.05 -5.88 -20.53
C GLN A 55 -0.09 -6.84 -20.13
N HIS A 56 0.24 -8.08 -19.76
CA HIS A 56 -0.69 -9.06 -19.23
C HIS A 56 -0.97 -8.81 -17.74
N TRP A 57 -1.62 -7.68 -17.45
CA TRP A 57 -1.78 -7.16 -16.08
C TRP A 57 -2.74 -7.98 -15.22
N SER A 58 -3.73 -8.65 -15.82
CA SER A 58 -4.74 -9.45 -15.09
C SER A 58 -4.14 -10.55 -14.21
N ILE A 59 -2.95 -11.05 -14.55
CA ILE A 59 -2.24 -12.04 -13.74
C ILE A 59 -1.74 -11.44 -12.42
N PHE A 60 -1.37 -10.17 -12.40
CA PHE A 60 -0.87 -9.48 -11.21
C PHE A 60 -2.00 -9.11 -10.24
N GLU A 61 -3.25 -9.18 -10.69
CA GLU A 61 -4.45 -9.02 -9.84
C GLU A 61 -4.74 -10.27 -8.99
N GLN A 62 -4.03 -11.38 -9.22
CA GLN A 62 -4.20 -12.63 -8.46
C GLN A 62 -3.52 -12.62 -7.08
N ALA A 63 -2.77 -11.56 -6.75
CA ALA A 63 -2.22 -11.39 -5.41
C ALA A 63 -2.60 -10.04 -4.84
N SER A 64 -2.60 -9.96 -3.51
CA SER A 64 -2.93 -8.75 -2.78
C SER A 64 -2.00 -8.54 -1.59
N MET A 65 -1.99 -7.30 -1.10
CA MET A 65 -1.36 -6.93 0.16
C MET A 65 -2.28 -5.97 0.91
N THR A 66 -2.21 -6.01 2.23
CA THR A 66 -2.85 -5.03 3.10
C THR A 66 -1.76 -4.24 3.81
N VAL A 67 -1.85 -2.92 3.72
CA VAL A 67 -0.95 -2.00 4.39
C VAL A 67 -1.75 -1.08 5.31
N GLU A 68 -1.19 -0.83 6.48
CA GLU A 68 -1.65 0.22 7.40
C GLU A 68 -0.82 1.47 7.13
N ILE A 69 -1.49 2.61 6.95
CA ILE A 69 -0.85 3.89 6.66
C ILE A 69 -1.33 4.91 7.68
N ASN A 70 -0.41 5.41 8.49
CA ASN A 70 -0.66 6.51 9.42
C ASN A 70 -0.13 7.81 8.79
N THR A 71 -1.05 8.70 8.42
CA THR A 71 -0.73 9.95 7.72
C THR A 71 -1.76 11.05 7.98
N THR A 72 -1.56 12.24 7.40
CA THR A 72 -2.46 13.39 7.60
C THR A 72 -3.75 13.15 6.84
N ARG A 73 -4.83 13.80 7.30
CA ARG A 73 -6.10 13.83 6.57
C ARG A 73 -5.95 14.33 5.12
N GLY A 74 -5.03 15.28 4.89
CA GLY A 74 -4.76 15.80 3.54
C GLY A 74 -4.15 14.76 2.60
N ILE A 75 -3.16 14.00 3.07
CA ILE A 75 -2.54 12.92 2.28
C ILE A 75 -3.48 11.71 2.17
N ALA A 76 -4.19 11.35 3.24
CA ALA A 76 -5.18 10.28 3.21
C ALA A 76 -6.24 10.53 2.12
N ALA A 77 -6.77 11.75 2.02
CA ALA A 77 -7.71 12.12 0.96
C ALA A 77 -7.14 11.96 -0.47
N GLN A 78 -5.83 12.14 -0.66
CA GLN A 78 -5.17 11.88 -1.95
C GLN A 78 -5.10 10.37 -2.24
N ILE A 79 -4.70 9.57 -1.24
CA ILE A 79 -4.63 8.12 -1.35
C ILE A 79 -6.01 7.54 -1.71
N LEU A 80 -7.07 8.00 -1.04
CA LEU A 80 -8.45 7.53 -1.27
C LEU A 80 -8.96 7.75 -2.71
N ARG A 81 -8.28 8.56 -3.53
CA ARG A 81 -8.62 8.74 -4.95
C ARG A 81 -8.27 7.54 -5.82
N HIS A 82 -7.42 6.63 -5.33
CA HIS A 82 -7.08 5.39 -6.04
C HIS A 82 -8.20 4.36 -5.86
N ARG A 83 -9.15 4.34 -6.80
CA ARG A 83 -10.40 3.55 -6.70
C ARG A 83 -10.22 2.02 -6.76
N SER A 84 -9.08 1.54 -7.23
CA SER A 84 -8.80 0.10 -7.34
C SER A 84 -8.46 -0.55 -5.99
N PHE A 85 -8.23 0.25 -4.94
CA PHE A 85 -7.99 -0.27 -3.60
C PHE A 85 -9.28 -0.30 -2.77
N THR A 86 -9.24 -1.12 -1.72
CA THR A 86 -10.26 -1.16 -0.68
C THR A 86 -9.73 -0.49 0.58
N TYR A 87 -10.57 0.27 1.28
CA TYR A 87 -10.14 1.11 2.39
C TYR A 87 -10.97 0.87 3.64
N GLN A 88 -10.29 0.97 4.79
CA GLN A 88 -10.91 1.18 6.08
C GLN A 88 -10.16 2.33 6.75
N GLU A 89 -10.84 3.46 6.95
CA GLU A 89 -10.25 4.66 7.58
C GLU A 89 -10.72 4.77 9.03
N PHE A 90 -9.86 5.33 9.89
CA PHE A 90 -10.27 5.78 11.22
C PHE A 90 -11.41 6.79 11.12
N SER A 91 -12.54 6.48 11.77
CA SER A 91 -13.72 7.34 11.72
C SER A 91 -13.80 8.28 12.91
N GLN A 92 -13.62 9.58 12.65
CA GLN A 92 -13.82 10.65 13.64
C GLN A 92 -15.27 10.78 14.12
N ARG A 93 -16.23 10.11 13.47
CA ARG A 93 -17.64 10.05 13.92
C ARG A 93 -17.82 9.12 15.11
N TYR A 94 -16.95 8.13 15.25
CA TYR A 94 -17.10 7.05 16.24
C TYR A 94 -15.97 7.00 17.27
N ALA A 95 -14.87 7.73 17.04
CA ALA A 95 -13.70 7.70 17.90
C ALA A 95 -13.09 9.09 18.08
N ASP A 96 -12.60 9.36 19.28
CA ASP A 96 -11.92 10.61 19.63
C ASP A 96 -10.60 10.73 18.87
N THR A 97 -10.37 11.89 18.23
CA THR A 97 -9.13 12.22 17.53
C THR A 97 -7.90 12.23 18.43
N ASN A 98 -8.07 12.41 19.76
CA ASN A 98 -6.98 12.31 20.74
C ASN A 98 -6.35 10.91 20.79
N LEU A 99 -7.03 9.88 20.26
CA LEU A 99 -6.46 8.54 20.09
C LEU A 99 -5.37 8.49 19.00
N LEU A 100 -5.40 9.43 18.05
CA LEU A 100 -4.44 9.47 16.94
C LEU A 100 -3.18 10.22 17.32
N ASN A 101 -3.31 11.43 17.86
CA ASN A 101 -2.21 12.26 18.32
C ASN A 101 -2.67 13.16 19.47
N LYS A 102 -1.79 13.44 20.43
CA LYS A 102 -2.05 14.37 21.54
C LYS A 102 -1.85 15.83 21.14
N THR A 103 -1.05 16.07 20.11
CA THR A 103 -0.68 17.39 19.59
C THR A 103 -0.96 17.43 18.09
N ILE A 104 -1.21 18.62 17.55
CA ILE A 104 -1.40 18.79 16.10
C ILE A 104 -0.01 18.88 15.48
N PRO A 105 0.39 17.91 14.64
CA PRO A 105 1.72 17.94 14.04
C PRO A 105 1.82 19.05 12.99
N LEU A 106 2.95 19.74 12.97
CA LEU A 106 3.22 20.73 11.94
C LEU A 106 3.72 20.05 10.66
N PRO A 107 3.23 20.47 9.47
CA PRO A 107 3.83 20.04 8.21
C PRO A 107 5.16 20.76 7.98
N GLU A 108 6.10 20.09 7.31
CA GLU A 108 7.30 20.74 6.79
C GLU A 108 6.92 21.72 5.69
N LEU A 109 7.07 23.03 5.98
CA LEU A 109 6.76 24.08 5.01
C LEU A 109 7.86 24.15 3.95
N ARG A 110 7.48 24.01 2.69
CA ARG A 110 8.35 24.24 1.54
C ARG A 110 8.02 25.59 0.91
N ARG A 111 9.03 26.35 0.50
CA ARG A 111 8.81 27.52 -0.37
C ARG A 111 8.20 27.04 -1.69
N GLN A 112 7.16 27.73 -2.13
CA GLN A 112 6.67 27.58 -3.49
C GLN A 112 7.65 28.31 -4.41
N ASP A 113 8.25 27.55 -5.33
CA ASP A 113 9.07 28.05 -6.42
C ASP A 113 8.22 28.78 -7.48
#